data_AF-A0A9D5M6S6-F1
#
_entry.id   AF-A0A9D5M6S6-F1
#
_cell.length_a   1.000
_cell.length_b   1.000
_cell.length_c   1.000
_cell.angle_alpha   90.00
_cell.angle_beta   90.00
_cell.angle_gamma   90.00
#
_symmetry.space_group_name_H-M   'P 1'
#
loop_
_entity.id
_entity.type
_entity.pdbx_description
1 polymer ?
#
loop_
_entity_poly.entity_id
_entity_poly.type
_entity_poly.pdbx_seq_one_letter_code
_entity_poly.pdbx_strand_id
1 'polypeptide(L)'
;MNASILGMILAVAACFTAAVLNLAVESRFRSAVMRTAILLAVTIGACFYGYGYSYCYGANLTSLCRALLALCRMFGGVNDLGSISAAPLFRYPAALAVFWLGHFMAFYVTASAAIATLGERLLRRIRTTLLRRGPLVLIYGVNERSVAFGRSEAARHKAVMYVDQESPSALENSIKAFGGVVEKSAGALNATRHFLKQINMKPGNRRLEVAALDADGRKNLAYAGKLLTALTEAGIRPEQTRLLAAGAGEGIASLQALSGKGYGSVFAFNDYDLVARRMMRDHPPCDQIAFDETGKAAEDFHAVLLGFGRMGRAVLNQLVLNGQFTGSHFRADIFDPEAQNGFLHDHPMVREYDIRFHGVSGMVDAFYTFLAEARHRIRMIILCTGSREKNAEIARDVADWYPWDEPVPLILQATPEGCEWIDAQRHDRQDPALFEGDALDLESMDAMAMEVNQVYCVQGGSPLSARENWQRCDYFSRQSSRACADFFPAMLRAAGKTEEEVLAGEWPPEGEILENLARTEHLRWCAFQYVNGYASMLPEIWEQRAARYREGAEKNFRISRDPDRRLQACLIPWEALDDLSARENAVTGGRVDYKQMDRNNVLILSQVLRARREAKEGSANG
;
A
#
# COMPACT_ATOMS: atom_id res chain seq x y z
N MET A 1 -34.52 24.22 -49.67
CA MET A 1 -33.03 24.19 -49.62
C MET A 1 -32.57 23.12 -50.61
N ASN A 2 -31.72 23.47 -51.59
CA ASN A 2 -31.30 22.52 -52.63
C ASN A 2 -30.61 21.30 -51.99
N ALA A 3 -30.94 20.09 -52.47
CA ALA A 3 -30.38 18.83 -51.96
C ALA A 3 -28.84 18.83 -51.99
N SER A 4 -28.24 19.52 -52.96
CA SER A 4 -26.78 19.70 -53.09
C SER A 4 -26.17 20.55 -51.96
N ILE A 5 -26.89 21.57 -51.47
CA ILE A 5 -26.42 22.42 -50.36
C ILE A 5 -26.48 21.63 -49.06
N LEU A 6 -27.57 20.88 -48.84
CA LEU A 6 -27.69 20.01 -47.67
C LEU A 6 -26.61 18.91 -47.67
N GLY A 7 -26.35 18.29 -48.81
CA GLY A 7 -25.28 17.30 -48.97
C GLY A 7 -23.89 17.86 -48.66
N MET A 8 -23.60 19.10 -49.09
CA MET A 8 -22.33 19.77 -48.78
C MET A 8 -22.18 20.07 -47.28
N ILE A 9 -23.25 20.56 -46.63
CA ILE A 9 -23.25 20.82 -45.18
C ILE A 9 -23.01 19.53 -44.39
N LEU A 10 -23.68 18.43 -44.77
CA LEU A 10 -23.51 17.13 -44.13
C LEU A 10 -22.09 16.57 -44.33
N ALA A 11 -21.50 16.74 -45.51
CA ALA A 11 -20.13 16.32 -45.78
C ALA A 11 -19.10 17.10 -44.95
N VAL A 12 -19.26 18.43 -44.86
CA VAL A 12 -18.41 19.28 -44.00
C VAL A 12 -18.53 18.89 -42.53
N ALA A 13 -19.77 18.69 -42.05
CA ALA A 13 -20.02 18.23 -40.69
C ALA A 13 -19.39 16.86 -40.41
N ALA A 14 -19.54 15.89 -41.31
CA ALA A 14 -18.94 14.57 -41.18
C ALA A 14 -17.40 14.61 -41.16
N CYS A 15 -16.78 15.40 -42.05
CA CYS A 15 -15.32 15.60 -42.07
C CYS A 15 -14.81 16.26 -40.77
N PHE A 16 -15.55 17.24 -40.25
CA PHE A 16 -15.22 17.90 -38.99
C PHE A 16 -15.36 16.94 -37.80
N THR A 17 -16.44 16.17 -37.72
CA THR A 17 -16.65 15.14 -36.70
C THR A 17 -15.59 14.05 -36.77
N ALA A 18 -15.22 13.59 -37.97
CA ALA A 18 -14.14 12.61 -38.15
C ALA A 18 -12.77 13.15 -37.71
N ALA A 19 -12.48 14.44 -37.98
CA ALA A 19 -11.26 15.10 -37.49
C ALA A 19 -11.24 15.19 -35.95
N VAL A 20 -12.37 15.54 -35.33
CA VAL A 20 -12.53 15.57 -33.87
C VAL A 20 -12.41 14.18 -33.25
N LEU A 21 -13.01 13.16 -33.85
CA LEU A 21 -12.89 11.77 -33.39
C LEU A 21 -11.45 11.25 -33.53
N ASN A 22 -10.77 11.56 -34.64
CA ASN A 22 -9.36 11.18 -34.84
C ASN A 22 -8.42 11.85 -33.82
N LEU A 23 -8.78 13.05 -33.33
CA LEU A 23 -8.07 13.72 -32.23
C LEU A 23 -8.27 13.02 -30.88
N ALA A 24 -9.33 12.22 -30.73
CA ALA A 24 -9.64 11.45 -29.53
C ALA A 24 -9.03 10.03 -29.52
N VAL A 25 -8.52 9.53 -30.67
CA VAL A 25 -7.91 8.19 -30.81
C VAL A 25 -6.46 8.17 -30.30
N GLU A 26 -5.96 6.98 -29.93
CA GLU A 26 -4.65 6.72 -29.34
C GLU A 26 -3.46 7.44 -30.01
N SER A 27 -2.48 7.82 -29.17
CA SER A 27 -1.34 8.69 -29.55
C SER A 27 -0.47 8.13 -30.68
N ARG A 28 -0.39 6.80 -30.84
CA ARG A 28 0.42 6.13 -31.87
C ARG A 28 -0.12 6.39 -33.27
N PHE A 29 -1.43 6.21 -33.49
CA PHE A 29 -2.05 6.43 -34.80
C PHE A 29 -2.03 7.92 -35.20
N ARG A 30 -2.26 8.80 -34.23
CA ARG A 30 -2.17 10.26 -34.41
C ARG A 30 -0.82 10.72 -34.95
N SER A 31 0.28 10.11 -34.49
CA SER A 31 1.64 10.47 -34.93
C SER A 31 1.92 10.14 -36.40
N ALA A 32 1.33 9.07 -36.93
CA ALA A 32 1.48 8.66 -38.32
C ALA A 32 0.65 9.56 -39.23
N VAL A 33 -0.63 9.76 -38.89
CA VAL A 33 -1.53 10.66 -39.63
C VAL A 33 -0.97 12.08 -39.68
N MET A 34 -0.40 12.58 -38.58
CA MET A 34 0.20 13.91 -38.55
C MET A 34 1.40 14.05 -39.47
N ARG A 35 2.30 13.06 -39.51
CA ARG A 35 3.45 13.08 -40.42
C ARG A 35 3.01 13.10 -41.88
N THR A 36 2.03 12.28 -42.24
CA THR A 36 1.49 12.26 -43.61
C THR A 36 0.78 13.57 -43.97
N ALA A 37 -0.02 14.13 -43.07
CA ALA A 37 -0.72 15.39 -43.30
C ALA A 37 0.26 16.57 -43.46
N ILE A 38 1.33 16.64 -42.66
CA ILE A 38 2.39 17.65 -42.80
C ILE A 38 3.07 17.51 -44.17
N LEU A 39 3.48 16.30 -44.54
CA LEU A 39 4.18 16.07 -45.80
C LEU A 39 3.29 16.47 -46.99
N LEU A 40 2.03 16.03 -47.01
CA LEU A 40 1.07 16.39 -48.06
C LEU A 40 0.83 17.90 -48.11
N ALA A 41 0.61 18.55 -46.97
CA ALA A 41 0.41 20.00 -46.90
C ALA A 41 1.62 20.77 -47.46
N VAL A 42 2.84 20.39 -47.04
CA VAL A 42 4.08 21.02 -47.51
C VAL A 42 4.29 20.79 -49.01
N THR A 43 4.13 19.56 -49.49
CA THR A 43 4.32 19.23 -50.91
C THR A 43 3.29 19.95 -51.78
N ILE A 44 2.01 19.89 -51.43
CA ILE A 44 0.94 20.58 -52.17
C ILE A 44 1.18 22.09 -52.14
N GLY A 45 1.42 22.67 -50.96
CA GLY A 45 1.66 24.10 -50.83
C GLY A 45 2.89 24.56 -51.62
N ALA A 46 4.00 23.83 -51.55
CA ALA A 46 5.22 24.16 -52.29
C ALA A 46 5.00 24.08 -53.82
N CYS A 47 4.31 23.06 -54.32
CA CYS A 47 3.99 22.94 -55.73
C CYS A 47 3.08 24.08 -56.22
N PHE A 48 1.99 24.37 -55.49
CA PHE A 48 1.01 25.36 -55.93
C PHE A 48 1.50 26.81 -55.75
N TYR A 49 2.09 27.15 -54.60
CA TYR A 49 2.65 28.49 -54.38
C TYR A 49 3.92 28.71 -55.21
N GLY A 50 4.80 27.71 -55.32
CA GLY A 50 5.99 27.79 -56.16
C GLY A 50 5.65 28.01 -57.63
N TYR A 51 4.72 27.22 -58.19
CA TYR A 51 4.25 27.41 -59.56
C TYR A 51 3.53 28.76 -59.73
N GLY A 52 2.58 29.07 -58.84
CA GLY A 52 1.75 30.27 -58.93
C GLY A 52 2.57 31.57 -58.89
N TYR A 53 3.48 31.71 -57.93
CA TYR A 53 4.34 32.90 -57.83
C TYR A 53 5.39 32.97 -58.94
N SER A 54 5.96 31.83 -59.35
CA SER A 54 6.90 31.78 -60.48
C SER A 54 6.23 32.22 -61.79
N TYR A 55 4.99 31.80 -62.02
CA TYR A 55 4.23 32.20 -63.20
C TYR A 55 3.82 33.68 -63.16
N CYS A 56 3.27 34.16 -62.04
CA CYS A 56 2.71 35.52 -61.96
C CYS A 56 3.77 36.62 -61.81
N TYR A 57 4.95 36.31 -61.25
CA TYR A 57 5.99 37.30 -60.91
C TYR A 57 7.39 36.94 -61.43
N GLY A 58 7.52 35.86 -62.20
CA GLY A 58 8.77 35.35 -62.77
C GLY A 58 9.56 34.44 -61.82
N ALA A 59 10.46 33.62 -62.37
CA ALA A 59 11.31 32.69 -61.63
C ALA A 59 12.54 33.40 -61.02
N ASN A 60 12.32 34.29 -60.06
CA ASN A 60 13.36 35.03 -59.35
C ASN A 60 13.32 34.75 -57.84
N LEU A 61 14.36 35.20 -57.13
CA LEU A 61 14.49 35.02 -55.68
C LEU A 61 13.30 35.60 -54.90
N THR A 62 12.71 36.71 -55.37
CA THR A 62 11.56 37.34 -54.74
C THR A 62 10.32 36.45 -54.79
N SER A 63 10.06 35.78 -55.92
CA SER A 63 8.96 34.82 -56.07
C SER A 63 9.14 33.58 -55.19
N LEU A 64 10.38 33.10 -55.05
CA LEU A 64 10.70 32.02 -54.11
C LEU A 64 10.40 32.42 -52.66
N CYS A 65 10.83 33.61 -52.23
CA CYS A 65 10.54 34.11 -50.88
C CYS A 65 9.04 34.28 -50.63
N ARG A 66 8.29 34.77 -51.63
CA ARG A 66 6.82 34.88 -51.53
C ARG A 66 6.15 33.52 -51.43
N ALA A 67 6.58 32.54 -52.20
CA ALA A 67 6.05 31.18 -52.14
C ALA A 67 6.32 30.53 -50.77
N LEU A 68 7.51 30.72 -50.20
CA LEU A 68 7.84 30.23 -48.85
C LEU A 68 7.00 30.92 -47.77
N LEU A 69 6.81 32.24 -47.86
CA LEU A 69 5.93 32.98 -46.92
C LEU A 69 4.48 32.52 -47.01
N ALA A 70 3.95 32.34 -48.23
CA ALA A 70 2.60 31.85 -48.43
C ALA A 70 2.42 30.41 -47.92
N LEU A 71 3.43 29.56 -48.10
CA LEU A 71 3.47 28.22 -47.52
C LEU A 71 3.41 28.25 -45.99
N CYS A 72 4.14 29.14 -45.33
CA CYS A 72 4.06 29.32 -43.88
C CYS A 72 2.68 29.85 -43.44
N ARG A 73 2.13 30.83 -44.16
CA ARG A 73 0.82 31.45 -43.89
C ARG A 73 -0.34 30.46 -44.02
N MET A 74 -0.20 29.45 -44.89
CA MET A 74 -1.15 28.36 -45.04
C MET A 74 -1.39 27.60 -43.72
N PHE A 75 -0.34 27.36 -42.91
CA PHE A 75 -0.48 26.76 -41.58
C PHE A 75 -1.18 27.68 -40.57
N GLY A 76 -1.19 28.99 -40.82
CA GLY A 76 -1.99 29.98 -40.08
C GLY A 76 -3.44 30.12 -40.57
N GLY A 77 -3.87 29.30 -41.52
CA GLY A 77 -5.22 29.37 -42.12
C GLY A 77 -5.41 30.50 -43.12
N VAL A 78 -4.33 31.16 -43.54
CA VAL A 78 -4.37 32.25 -44.53
C VAL A 78 -3.99 31.69 -45.90
N ASN A 79 -4.83 31.97 -46.90
CA ASN A 79 -4.56 31.59 -48.29
C ASN A 79 -4.19 32.82 -49.12
N ASP A 80 -3.22 32.68 -50.02
CA ASP A 80 -2.83 33.73 -50.97
C ASP A 80 -3.33 33.42 -52.39
N LEU A 81 -4.47 32.71 -52.52
CA LEU A 81 -5.02 32.30 -53.82
C LEU A 81 -5.25 33.51 -54.74
N GLY A 82 -5.70 34.65 -54.20
CA GLY A 82 -5.87 35.88 -54.99
C GLY A 82 -4.60 36.34 -55.70
N SER A 83 -3.42 36.13 -55.09
CA SER A 83 -2.12 36.54 -55.65
C SER A 83 -1.61 35.62 -56.76
N ILE A 84 -2.15 34.40 -56.86
CA ILE A 84 -1.66 33.36 -57.79
C ILE A 84 -2.74 32.83 -58.74
N SER A 85 -4.00 33.25 -58.55
CA SER A 85 -5.18 32.78 -59.30
C SER A 85 -5.11 33.02 -60.81
N ALA A 86 -4.27 33.96 -61.25
CA ALA A 86 -4.02 34.23 -62.67
C ALA A 86 -3.26 33.09 -63.38
N ALA A 87 -2.59 32.19 -62.63
CA ALA A 87 -1.85 31.09 -63.23
C ALA A 87 -2.80 30.03 -63.85
N PRO A 88 -2.48 29.48 -65.05
CA PRO A 88 -3.38 28.60 -65.80
C PRO A 88 -3.89 27.38 -65.01
N LEU A 89 -3.07 26.84 -64.11
CA LEU A 89 -3.39 25.68 -63.28
C LEU A 89 -4.66 25.87 -62.44
N PHE A 90 -4.95 27.09 -61.97
CA PHE A 90 -6.11 27.37 -61.12
C PHE A 90 -7.43 27.46 -61.87
N ARG A 91 -7.43 27.34 -63.21
CA ARG A 91 -8.66 27.23 -64.02
C ARG A 91 -9.33 25.86 -63.89
N TYR A 92 -8.59 24.84 -63.45
CA TYR A 92 -9.11 23.48 -63.30
C TYR A 92 -9.70 23.27 -61.91
N PRO A 93 -10.99 22.87 -61.80
CA PRO A 93 -11.63 22.60 -60.50
C PRO A 93 -10.88 21.55 -59.66
N ALA A 94 -10.29 20.54 -60.31
CA ALA A 94 -9.49 19.52 -59.64
C ALA A 94 -8.24 20.11 -58.97
N ALA A 95 -7.57 21.06 -59.62
CA ALA A 95 -6.40 21.72 -59.04
C ALA A 95 -6.77 22.60 -57.84
N LEU A 96 -7.91 23.29 -57.91
CA LEU A 96 -8.47 24.04 -56.77
C LEU A 96 -8.83 23.10 -55.61
N ALA A 97 -9.42 21.93 -55.88
CA ALA A 97 -9.74 20.96 -54.85
C ALA A 97 -8.48 20.45 -54.13
N VAL A 98 -7.40 20.15 -54.87
CA VAL A 98 -6.11 19.74 -54.28
C VAL A 98 -5.47 20.88 -53.48
N PHE A 99 -5.54 22.11 -53.99
CA PHE A 99 -5.06 23.30 -53.26
C PHE A 99 -5.76 23.47 -51.90
N TRP A 100 -7.09 23.34 -51.88
CA TRP A 100 -7.87 23.42 -50.64
C TRP A 100 -7.64 22.23 -49.72
N LEU A 101 -7.42 21.03 -50.27
CA LEU A 101 -7.00 19.86 -49.48
C LEU A 101 -5.67 20.12 -48.76
N GLY A 102 -4.69 20.74 -49.44
CA GLY A 102 -3.42 21.14 -48.83
C GLY A 102 -3.61 22.13 -47.67
N HIS A 103 -4.49 23.13 -47.84
CA HIS A 103 -4.83 24.09 -46.79
C HIS A 103 -5.57 23.43 -45.62
N PHE A 104 -6.51 22.54 -45.90
CA PHE A 104 -7.21 21.78 -44.88
C PHE A 104 -6.26 20.91 -44.06
N MET A 105 -5.32 20.22 -44.70
CA MET A 105 -4.29 19.44 -44.02
C MET A 105 -3.37 20.33 -43.17
N ALA A 106 -2.94 21.48 -43.68
CA ALA A 106 -2.13 22.44 -42.92
C ALA A 106 -2.87 22.97 -41.68
N PHE A 107 -4.14 23.34 -41.84
CA PHE A 107 -4.99 23.77 -40.73
C PHE A 107 -5.24 22.64 -39.73
N TYR A 108 -5.47 21.41 -40.20
CA TYR A 108 -5.62 20.22 -39.35
C TYR A 108 -4.35 19.97 -38.51
N VAL A 109 -3.15 20.12 -39.08
CA VAL A 109 -1.89 20.05 -38.33
C VAL A 109 -1.83 21.10 -37.23
N THR A 110 -2.08 22.36 -37.55
CA THR A 110 -2.03 23.46 -36.57
C THR A 110 -3.08 23.29 -35.48
N ALA A 111 -4.32 22.95 -35.83
CA ALA A 111 -5.39 22.68 -34.88
C ALA A 111 -5.07 21.48 -33.99
N SER A 112 -4.50 20.40 -34.55
CA SER A 112 -4.07 19.22 -33.79
C SER A 112 -2.94 19.54 -32.82
N ALA A 113 -1.96 20.35 -33.22
CA ALA A 113 -0.87 20.79 -32.35
C ALA A 113 -1.38 21.74 -31.24
N ALA A 114 -2.30 22.65 -31.58
CA ALA A 114 -2.97 23.51 -30.61
C ALA A 114 -3.81 22.69 -29.62
N ILE A 115 -4.53 21.66 -30.08
CA ILE A 115 -5.31 20.77 -29.22
C ILE A 115 -4.41 19.84 -28.41
N ALA A 116 -3.28 19.38 -28.91
CA ALA A 116 -2.33 18.60 -28.12
C ALA A 116 -1.79 19.44 -26.94
N THR A 117 -1.45 20.70 -27.19
CA THR A 117 -0.88 21.62 -26.19
C THR A 117 -1.92 22.21 -25.24
N LEU A 118 -3.07 22.67 -25.77
CA LEU A 118 -4.21 23.16 -24.98
C LEU A 118 -4.96 22.03 -24.29
N GLY A 119 -5.09 20.88 -24.95
CA GLY A 119 -5.78 19.71 -24.47
C GLY A 119 -5.10 19.11 -23.25
N GLU A 120 -3.77 19.05 -23.17
CA GLU A 120 -3.11 18.58 -21.95
C GLU A 120 -3.40 19.51 -20.76
N ARG A 121 -3.36 20.83 -20.97
CA ARG A 121 -3.70 21.82 -19.93
C ARG A 121 -5.19 21.79 -19.56
N LEU A 122 -6.06 21.64 -20.54
CA LEU A 122 -7.51 21.58 -20.38
C LEU A 122 -7.95 20.28 -19.70
N LEU A 123 -7.45 19.13 -20.15
CA LEU A 123 -7.68 17.83 -19.53
C LEU A 123 -7.15 17.80 -18.11
N ARG A 124 -5.98 18.39 -17.83
CA ARG A 124 -5.50 18.55 -16.46
C ARG A 124 -6.49 19.37 -15.62
N ARG A 125 -6.95 20.52 -16.10
CA ARG A 125 -7.95 21.34 -15.38
C ARG A 125 -9.27 20.60 -15.16
N ILE A 126 -9.77 19.90 -16.18
CA ILE A 126 -10.99 19.09 -16.11
C ILE A 126 -10.80 17.98 -15.07
N ARG A 127 -9.71 17.22 -15.14
CA ARG A 127 -9.37 16.18 -14.15
C ARG A 127 -9.27 16.77 -12.75
N THR A 128 -8.51 17.82 -12.54
CA THR A 128 -8.43 18.50 -11.23
C THR A 128 -9.80 18.96 -10.73
N THR A 129 -10.70 19.38 -11.62
CA THR A 129 -12.06 19.80 -11.26
C THR A 129 -12.94 18.60 -10.91
N LEU A 130 -12.82 17.49 -11.64
CA LEU A 130 -13.50 16.23 -11.34
C LEU A 130 -13.00 15.61 -10.03
N LEU A 131 -11.69 15.70 -9.75
CA LEU A 131 -11.07 15.28 -8.49
C LEU A 131 -11.60 16.04 -7.26
N ARG A 132 -12.34 17.15 -7.43
CA ARG A 132 -12.95 17.90 -6.30
C ARG A 132 -14.18 17.23 -5.71
N ARG A 133 -14.67 16.15 -6.31
CA ARG A 133 -15.83 15.36 -5.84
C ARG A 133 -15.34 14.07 -5.16
N GLY A 134 -16.05 13.61 -4.14
CA GLY A 134 -15.79 12.33 -3.45
C GLY A 134 -14.58 12.33 -2.50
N PRO A 135 -14.14 11.16 -2.01
CA PRO A 135 -12.88 10.99 -1.26
C PRO A 135 -11.65 11.33 -2.12
N LEU A 136 -10.61 11.93 -1.53
CA LEU A 136 -9.33 12.21 -2.21
C LEU A 136 -8.21 11.36 -1.60
N VAL A 137 -7.47 10.67 -2.44
CA VAL A 137 -6.18 10.05 -2.11
C VAL A 137 -5.07 10.96 -2.63
N LEU A 138 -4.31 11.53 -1.71
CA LEU A 138 -3.16 12.40 -1.96
C LEU A 138 -1.87 11.60 -1.72
N ILE A 139 -1.14 11.30 -2.78
CA ILE A 139 0.06 10.46 -2.75
C ILE A 139 1.29 11.37 -2.86
N TYR A 140 2.18 11.35 -1.88
CA TYR A 140 3.45 12.06 -1.91
C TYR A 140 4.58 11.12 -2.32
N GLY A 141 5.34 11.52 -3.35
CA GLY A 141 6.38 10.70 -3.99
C GLY A 141 5.84 9.87 -5.16
N VAL A 142 6.46 9.98 -6.34
CA VAL A 142 6.15 9.23 -7.56
C VAL A 142 7.25 8.21 -7.83
N ASN A 143 6.92 6.95 -7.59
CA ASN A 143 7.74 5.79 -7.90
C ASN A 143 6.83 4.62 -8.31
N GLU A 144 7.40 3.48 -8.71
CA GLU A 144 6.60 2.33 -9.17
C GLU A 144 5.58 1.86 -8.12
N ARG A 145 5.99 1.86 -6.84
CA ARG A 145 5.16 1.44 -5.70
C ARG A 145 3.98 2.39 -5.48
N SER A 146 4.23 3.70 -5.49
CA SER A 146 3.19 4.70 -5.30
C SER A 146 2.23 4.78 -6.50
N VAL A 147 2.72 4.47 -7.70
CA VAL A 147 1.89 4.33 -8.92
C VAL A 147 0.98 3.10 -8.85
N ALA A 148 1.50 1.96 -8.40
CA ALA A 148 0.70 0.75 -8.17
C ALA A 148 -0.40 0.99 -7.13
N PHE A 149 -0.06 1.61 -6.00
CA PHE A 149 -1.01 1.97 -4.96
C PHE A 149 -2.14 2.88 -5.48
N GLY A 150 -1.79 3.99 -6.15
CA GLY A 150 -2.84 4.88 -6.67
C GLY A 150 -3.64 4.30 -7.84
N ARG A 151 -3.11 3.34 -8.59
CA ARG A 151 -3.90 2.57 -9.57
C ARG A 151 -4.98 1.75 -8.85
N SER A 152 -4.63 1.07 -7.76
CA SER A 152 -5.58 0.31 -6.92
C SER A 152 -6.68 1.22 -6.36
N GLU A 153 -6.30 2.37 -5.80
CA GLU A 153 -7.25 3.33 -5.24
C GLU A 153 -8.16 3.97 -6.31
N ALA A 154 -7.63 4.21 -7.51
CA ALA A 154 -8.44 4.68 -8.64
C ALA A 154 -9.44 3.62 -9.12
N ALA A 155 -9.08 2.33 -9.07
CA ALA A 155 -9.98 1.22 -9.36
C ALA A 155 -11.14 1.13 -8.35
N ARG A 156 -10.92 1.56 -7.10
CA ARG A 156 -11.93 1.75 -6.06
C ARG A 156 -12.69 3.09 -6.17
N HIS A 157 -12.72 3.69 -7.36
CA HIS A 157 -13.41 4.94 -7.68
C HIS A 157 -13.00 6.17 -6.85
N LYS A 158 -11.86 6.14 -6.15
CA LYS A 158 -11.34 7.31 -5.43
C LYS A 158 -10.63 8.28 -6.36
N ALA A 159 -10.71 9.57 -6.03
CA ALA A 159 -9.95 10.60 -6.73
C ALA A 159 -8.47 10.50 -6.31
N VAL A 160 -7.55 10.37 -7.26
CA VAL A 160 -6.11 10.19 -6.95
C VAL A 160 -5.28 11.38 -7.45
N MET A 161 -4.50 11.98 -6.55
CA MET A 161 -3.56 13.06 -6.84
C MET A 161 -2.18 12.74 -6.30
N TYR A 162 -1.16 12.90 -7.12
CA TYR A 162 0.24 12.76 -6.75
C TYR A 162 0.88 14.12 -6.55
N VAL A 163 1.79 14.21 -5.59
CA VAL A 163 2.64 15.38 -5.32
C VAL A 163 4.08 14.94 -5.37
N ASP A 164 4.81 15.44 -6.35
CA ASP A 164 6.25 15.24 -6.49
C ASP A 164 6.88 16.42 -7.24
N GLN A 165 8.14 16.71 -6.94
CA GLN A 165 8.94 17.70 -7.65
C GLN A 165 9.39 17.12 -9.00
N GLU A 166 9.83 15.86 -9.00
CA GLU A 166 10.39 15.19 -10.16
C GLU A 166 9.76 13.82 -10.31
N SER A 167 9.20 13.55 -11.49
CA SER A 167 8.53 12.28 -11.78
C SER A 167 8.95 11.80 -13.16
N PRO A 168 9.39 10.55 -13.32
CA PRO A 168 9.72 9.98 -14.62
C PRO A 168 8.52 10.07 -15.58
N SER A 169 8.75 10.47 -16.83
CA SER A 169 7.66 10.63 -17.81
C SER A 169 6.87 9.33 -18.05
N ALA A 170 7.52 8.17 -17.93
CA ALA A 170 6.87 6.88 -18.02
C ALA A 170 5.81 6.68 -16.91
N LEU A 171 6.17 7.01 -15.67
CA LEU A 171 5.26 6.91 -14.52
C LEU A 171 4.14 7.95 -14.59
N GLU A 172 4.43 9.18 -15.02
CA GLU A 172 3.37 10.18 -15.25
C GLU A 172 2.35 9.74 -16.29
N ASN A 173 2.80 9.10 -17.37
CA ASN A 173 1.90 8.57 -18.39
C ASN A 173 1.03 7.45 -17.84
N SER A 174 1.59 6.56 -17.00
CA SER A 174 0.83 5.54 -16.26
C SER A 174 -0.23 6.18 -15.36
N ILE A 175 0.14 7.19 -14.57
CA ILE A 175 -0.80 7.96 -13.71
C ILE A 175 -1.92 8.58 -14.54
N LYS A 176 -1.58 9.19 -15.68
CA LYS A 176 -2.56 9.81 -16.58
C LYS A 176 -3.49 8.78 -17.21
N ALA A 177 -3.06 7.54 -17.40
CA ALA A 177 -3.83 6.47 -18.04
C ALA A 177 -5.00 5.99 -17.15
N PHE A 178 -4.80 5.88 -15.84
CA PHE A 178 -5.88 5.53 -14.90
C PHE A 178 -6.63 6.74 -14.32
N GLY A 179 -6.39 7.95 -14.86
CA GLY A 179 -7.15 9.16 -14.50
C GLY A 179 -6.58 9.98 -13.34
N GLY A 180 -5.41 9.62 -12.79
CA GLY A 180 -4.73 10.39 -11.77
C GLY A 180 -4.17 11.73 -12.28
N VAL A 181 -3.79 12.60 -11.34
CA VAL A 181 -3.16 13.90 -11.62
C VAL A 181 -1.87 14.04 -10.84
N VAL A 182 -0.81 14.53 -11.49
CA VAL A 182 0.46 14.90 -10.84
C VAL A 182 0.51 16.41 -10.65
N GLU A 183 0.72 16.86 -9.42
CA GLU A 183 0.82 18.25 -9.02
C GLU A 183 2.23 18.59 -8.54
N LYS A 184 2.87 19.53 -9.25
CA LYS A 184 4.28 19.92 -9.05
C LYS A 184 4.45 21.34 -8.50
N SER A 185 3.35 22.04 -8.21
CA SER A 185 3.43 23.42 -7.72
C SER A 185 4.06 23.49 -6.33
N ALA A 186 4.79 24.58 -6.08
CA ALA A 186 5.41 24.85 -4.77
C ALA A 186 4.38 24.83 -3.62
N GLY A 187 3.13 25.19 -3.89
CA GLY A 187 2.03 25.13 -2.92
C GLY A 187 1.66 23.71 -2.51
N ALA A 188 1.70 22.75 -3.44
CA ALA A 188 1.45 21.33 -3.17
C ALA A 188 2.63 20.66 -2.47
N LEU A 189 3.86 20.93 -2.92
CA LEU A 189 5.09 20.42 -2.32
C LEU A 189 5.30 20.87 -0.87
N ASN A 190 4.87 22.10 -0.54
CA ASN A 190 4.91 22.63 0.81
C ASN A 190 3.58 22.50 1.57
N ALA A 191 2.61 21.77 1.00
CA ALA A 191 1.32 21.48 1.59
C ALA A 191 0.59 22.72 2.16
N THR A 192 0.59 23.83 1.42
CA THR A 192 0.08 25.12 1.91
C THR A 192 -1.45 25.17 2.06
N ARG A 193 -1.98 26.12 2.85
CA ARG A 193 -3.43 26.38 2.93
C ARG A 193 -4.05 26.73 1.58
N HIS A 194 -3.29 27.37 0.68
CA HIS A 194 -3.74 27.64 -0.69
C HIS A 194 -3.97 26.34 -1.47
N PHE A 195 -3.05 25.38 -1.33
CA PHE A 195 -3.19 24.05 -1.94
C PHE A 195 -4.45 23.32 -1.43
N LEU A 196 -4.74 23.36 -0.12
CA LEU A 196 -5.98 22.81 0.43
C LEU A 196 -7.25 23.41 -0.21
N LYS A 197 -7.24 24.72 -0.49
CA LYS A 197 -8.34 25.37 -1.23
C LYS A 197 -8.43 24.89 -2.68
N GLN A 198 -7.30 24.67 -3.36
CA GLN A 198 -7.27 24.21 -4.75
C GLN A 198 -7.91 22.81 -4.91
N ILE A 199 -7.70 21.92 -3.93
CA ILE A 199 -8.27 20.56 -3.89
C ILE A 199 -9.67 20.51 -3.24
N ASN A 200 -10.26 21.68 -2.94
CA ASN A 200 -11.58 21.84 -2.31
C ASN A 200 -11.68 21.17 -0.92
N MET A 201 -10.58 21.17 -0.16
CA MET A 201 -10.60 20.66 1.21
C MET A 201 -11.17 21.72 2.16
N LYS A 202 -12.30 21.39 2.80
CA LYS A 202 -13.02 22.24 3.75
C LYS A 202 -13.53 21.38 4.93
N PRO A 203 -13.79 21.99 6.10
CA PRO A 203 -14.37 21.27 7.23
C PRO A 203 -15.69 20.61 6.82
N GLY A 204 -15.84 19.32 7.10
CA GLY A 204 -17.02 18.50 6.78
C GLY A 204 -17.23 18.14 5.29
N ASN A 205 -16.47 18.69 4.35
CA ASN A 205 -16.81 18.60 2.92
C ASN A 205 -16.44 17.27 2.24
N ARG A 206 -15.29 16.69 2.59
CA ARG A 206 -14.81 15.41 2.04
C ARG A 206 -13.81 14.74 2.97
N ARG A 207 -13.54 13.46 2.70
CA ARG A 207 -12.42 12.70 3.30
C ARG A 207 -11.15 12.88 2.49
N LEU A 208 -10.02 12.96 3.19
CA LEU A 208 -8.66 13.05 2.64
C LEU A 208 -7.82 11.91 3.20
N GLU A 209 -7.36 11.04 2.31
CA GLU A 209 -6.38 10.01 2.59
C GLU A 209 -5.03 10.47 2.04
N VAL A 210 -4.01 10.48 2.90
CA VAL A 210 -2.67 10.93 2.55
C VAL A 210 -1.76 9.71 2.56
N ALA A 211 -1.15 9.38 1.42
CA ALA A 211 -0.17 8.30 1.31
C ALA A 211 1.21 8.88 1.05
N ALA A 212 2.05 8.98 2.08
CA ALA A 212 3.42 9.44 1.97
C ALA A 212 4.34 8.25 1.68
N LEU A 213 4.70 8.09 0.40
CA LEU A 213 5.34 6.90 -0.18
C LEU A 213 6.63 7.24 -0.94
N ASP A 214 7.30 8.35 -0.61
CA ASP A 214 8.65 8.64 -1.09
C ASP A 214 9.63 7.57 -0.57
N ALA A 215 10.68 7.28 -1.34
CA ALA A 215 11.70 6.32 -0.96
C ALA A 215 12.49 6.75 0.30
N ASP A 216 12.59 8.07 0.57
CA ASP A 216 13.15 8.58 1.81
C ASP A 216 12.04 8.83 2.86
N GLY A 217 11.92 7.93 3.83
CA GLY A 217 10.95 8.03 4.93
C GLY A 217 11.03 9.33 5.74
N ARG A 218 12.15 10.05 5.74
CA ARG A 218 12.25 11.37 6.39
C ARG A 218 11.46 12.42 5.63
N LYS A 219 11.43 12.35 4.29
CA LYS A 219 10.60 13.23 3.47
C LYS A 219 9.12 12.95 3.70
N ASN A 220 8.75 11.67 3.87
CA ASN A 220 7.36 11.28 4.20
C ASN A 220 6.90 11.93 5.51
N LEU A 221 7.70 11.81 6.58
CA LEU A 221 7.41 12.44 7.87
C LEU A 221 7.33 13.98 7.75
N ALA A 222 8.30 14.59 7.06
CA ALA A 222 8.33 16.04 6.88
C ALA A 222 7.11 16.57 6.09
N TYR A 223 6.72 15.89 5.02
CA TYR A 223 5.55 16.25 4.23
C TYR A 223 4.25 16.08 5.04
N ALA A 224 4.09 14.94 5.70
CA ALA A 224 2.93 14.66 6.54
C ALA A 224 2.78 15.69 7.67
N GLY A 225 3.88 16.11 8.29
CA GLY A 225 3.89 17.18 9.29
C GLY A 225 3.48 18.54 8.72
N LYS A 226 4.03 18.96 7.57
CA LYS A 226 3.64 20.21 6.89
C LYS A 226 2.15 20.23 6.53
N LEU A 227 1.65 19.13 5.98
CA LEU A 227 0.24 19.00 5.62
C LEU A 227 -0.65 19.03 6.85
N LEU A 228 -0.25 18.39 7.95
CA LEU A 228 -0.99 18.42 9.21
C LEU A 228 -1.13 19.85 9.74
N THR A 229 -0.05 20.64 9.69
CA THR A 229 -0.09 22.06 10.07
C THR A 229 -1.12 22.82 9.24
N ALA A 230 -1.09 22.66 7.91
CA ALA A 230 -2.05 23.35 7.04
C ALA A 230 -3.50 22.88 7.23
N LEU A 231 -3.73 21.58 7.49
CA LEU A 231 -5.04 21.03 7.82
C LEU A 231 -5.58 21.64 9.12
N THR A 232 -4.73 21.74 10.14
CA THR A 232 -5.06 22.35 11.43
C THR A 232 -5.40 23.83 11.28
N GLU A 233 -4.59 24.60 10.55
CA GLU A 233 -4.83 26.01 10.24
C GLU A 233 -6.12 26.23 9.40
N ALA A 234 -6.50 25.25 8.60
CA ALA A 234 -7.73 25.26 7.82
C ALA A 234 -8.96 24.79 8.63
N GLY A 235 -8.80 24.39 9.89
CA GLY A 235 -9.88 23.88 10.74
C GLY A 235 -10.45 22.55 10.27
N ILE A 236 -9.68 21.76 9.52
CA ILE A 236 -10.10 20.43 9.08
C ILE A 236 -10.13 19.50 10.29
N ARG A 237 -11.25 18.80 10.47
CA ARG A 237 -11.42 17.90 11.60
C ARG A 237 -10.59 16.62 11.39
N PRO A 238 -9.94 16.07 12.43
CA PRO A 238 -9.16 14.84 12.31
C PRO A 238 -9.93 13.69 11.68
N GLU A 239 -11.22 13.54 11.96
CA GLU A 239 -12.03 12.43 11.45
C GLU A 239 -12.22 12.45 9.92
N GLN A 240 -11.86 13.56 9.26
CA GLN A 240 -11.83 13.67 7.80
C GLN A 240 -10.51 13.20 7.20
N THR A 241 -9.48 12.92 7.99
CA THR A 241 -8.12 12.72 7.52
C THR A 241 -7.55 11.39 7.95
N ARG A 242 -6.86 10.74 7.02
CA ARG A 242 -6.08 9.52 7.25
C ARG A 242 -4.67 9.73 6.71
N LEU A 243 -3.68 9.23 7.43
CA LEU A 243 -2.29 9.18 6.99
C LEU A 243 -1.81 7.74 6.90
N LEU A 244 -1.34 7.37 5.72
CA LEU A 244 -0.53 6.21 5.42
C LEU A 244 0.89 6.72 5.14
N ALA A 245 1.90 6.27 5.88
CA ALA A 245 3.25 6.73 5.62
C ALA A 245 4.31 5.64 5.83
N ALA A 246 5.21 5.52 4.85
CA ALA A 246 6.39 4.68 4.93
C ALA A 246 7.49 5.39 5.73
N GLY A 247 8.00 4.75 6.79
CA GLY A 247 9.10 5.30 7.60
C GLY A 247 9.12 4.81 9.04
N ALA A 248 9.86 5.53 9.89
CA ALA A 248 10.01 5.18 11.31
C ALA A 248 8.66 5.29 12.06
N GLY A 249 8.20 4.15 12.59
CA GLY A 249 6.87 3.97 13.17
C GLY A 249 6.48 5.02 14.22
N GLU A 250 7.31 5.23 15.25
CA GLU A 250 7.00 6.14 16.36
C GLU A 250 6.89 7.61 15.91
N GLY A 251 7.79 8.06 15.02
CA GLY A 251 7.78 9.43 14.51
C GLY A 251 6.51 9.74 13.72
N ILE A 252 6.12 8.84 12.82
CA ILE A 252 4.88 8.99 12.04
C ILE A 252 3.66 8.86 12.95
N ALA A 253 3.64 7.87 13.86
CA ALA A 253 2.52 7.62 14.75
C ALA A 253 2.18 8.81 15.66
N SER A 254 3.17 9.62 16.02
CA SER A 254 2.98 10.85 16.79
C SER A 254 2.10 11.89 16.10
N LEU A 255 1.87 11.77 14.78
CA LEU A 255 1.01 12.67 14.02
C LEU A 255 -0.49 12.37 14.21
N GLN A 256 -0.86 11.31 14.92
CA GLN A 256 -2.27 10.99 15.16
C GLN A 256 -2.87 11.89 16.24
N ALA A 257 -4.14 12.28 16.05
CA ALA A 257 -4.89 13.02 17.05
C ALA A 257 -5.27 12.10 18.22
N LEU A 258 -4.70 12.35 19.41
CA LEU A 258 -5.17 11.79 20.68
C LEU A 258 -6.23 12.68 21.34
N SER A 259 -6.17 14.00 21.12
CA SER A 259 -7.11 15.00 21.68
C SER A 259 -7.26 16.23 20.78
N GLY A 260 -7.75 16.01 19.56
CA GLY A 260 -8.23 17.07 18.65
C GLY A 260 -7.22 17.60 17.63
N LYS A 261 -5.91 17.63 17.93
CA LYS A 261 -4.87 18.01 16.95
C LYS A 261 -4.16 16.77 16.40
N GLY A 262 -4.20 16.56 15.09
CA GLY A 262 -3.57 15.42 14.42
C GLY A 262 -4.39 14.88 13.25
N TYR A 263 -3.90 13.82 12.62
CA TYR A 263 -4.70 13.00 11.70
C TYR A 263 -5.68 12.11 12.48
N GLY A 264 -6.88 11.84 11.94
CA GLY A 264 -7.86 10.99 12.62
C GLY A 264 -7.46 9.52 12.71
N SER A 265 -6.70 9.04 11.72
CA SER A 265 -6.06 7.72 11.75
C SER A 265 -4.68 7.80 11.10
N VAL A 266 -3.69 7.16 11.74
CA VAL A 266 -2.32 7.06 11.23
C VAL A 266 -1.90 5.59 11.15
N PHE A 267 -1.41 5.21 9.97
CA PHE A 267 -0.73 3.96 9.73
C PHE A 267 0.70 4.23 9.28
N ALA A 268 1.62 4.01 10.21
CA ALA A 268 3.04 3.98 9.92
C ALA A 268 3.42 2.55 9.55
N PHE A 269 4.16 2.40 8.46
CA PHE A 269 4.68 1.10 8.08
C PHE A 269 6.10 1.21 7.56
N ASN A 270 6.73 0.05 7.52
CA ASN A 270 8.03 -0.17 6.95
C ASN A 270 7.88 -1.30 5.93
N ASP A 271 8.50 -1.16 4.76
CA ASP A 271 8.31 -2.09 3.65
C ASP A 271 8.66 -3.53 4.06
N TYR A 272 9.73 -3.70 4.84
CA TYR A 272 10.14 -5.01 5.34
C TYR A 272 9.06 -5.66 6.23
N ASP A 273 8.44 -4.88 7.13
CA ASP A 273 7.38 -5.39 8.01
C ASP A 273 6.10 -5.69 7.22
N LEU A 274 5.81 -4.89 6.18
CA LEU A 274 4.66 -5.11 5.30
C LEU A 274 4.82 -6.39 4.48
N VAL A 275 6.01 -6.63 3.89
CA VAL A 275 6.32 -7.87 3.16
C VAL A 275 6.23 -9.07 4.09
N ALA A 276 6.88 -9.02 5.26
CA ALA A 276 6.86 -10.12 6.22
C ALA A 276 5.45 -10.44 6.71
N ARG A 277 4.62 -9.42 6.97
CA ARG A 277 3.23 -9.60 7.39
C ARG A 277 2.37 -10.16 6.27
N ARG A 278 2.55 -9.69 5.03
CA ARG A 278 1.88 -10.25 3.85
C ARG A 278 2.24 -11.72 3.67
N MET A 279 3.52 -12.08 3.80
CA MET A 279 4.00 -13.45 3.75
C MET A 279 3.29 -14.33 4.78
N MET A 280 3.19 -13.89 6.05
CA MET A 280 2.47 -14.67 7.07
C MET A 280 0.97 -14.74 6.81
N ARG A 281 0.37 -13.74 6.17
CA ARG A 281 -1.05 -13.79 5.81
C ARG A 281 -1.33 -14.83 4.71
N ASP A 282 -0.41 -14.96 3.77
CA ASP A 282 -0.57 -15.84 2.61
C ASP A 282 -0.11 -17.27 2.93
N HIS A 283 0.87 -17.42 3.83
CA HIS A 283 1.44 -18.69 4.29
C HIS A 283 1.68 -18.68 5.80
N PRO A 284 0.63 -18.66 6.63
CA PRO A 284 0.78 -18.61 8.08
C PRO A 284 1.35 -19.92 8.66
N PRO A 285 2.06 -19.85 9.81
CA PRO A 285 2.51 -21.04 10.54
C PRO A 285 1.41 -22.06 10.85
N CYS A 286 0.18 -21.61 11.13
CA CYS A 286 -0.96 -22.50 11.42
C CYS A 286 -1.35 -23.43 10.27
N ASP A 287 -0.98 -23.09 9.04
CA ASP A 287 -1.24 -23.94 7.87
C ASP A 287 -0.19 -25.04 7.71
N GLN A 288 0.92 -24.95 8.44
CA GLN A 288 2.04 -25.88 8.36
C GLN A 288 2.05 -26.91 9.49
N ILE A 289 1.07 -26.88 10.40
CA ILE A 289 0.95 -27.80 11.53
C ILE A 289 -0.49 -28.31 11.67
N ALA A 290 -0.67 -29.49 12.26
CA ALA A 290 -1.98 -30.02 12.58
C ALA A 290 -2.48 -29.58 13.97
N PHE A 291 -3.80 -29.58 14.16
CA PHE A 291 -4.45 -29.32 15.45
C PHE A 291 -5.36 -30.50 15.82
N ASP A 292 -5.47 -30.80 17.11
CA ASP A 292 -6.40 -31.79 17.64
C ASP A 292 -7.82 -31.23 17.84
N GLU A 293 -8.76 -32.08 18.22
CA GLU A 293 -10.17 -31.70 18.46
C GLU A 293 -10.34 -30.70 19.62
N THR A 294 -9.32 -30.55 20.48
CA THR A 294 -9.31 -29.58 21.59
C THR A 294 -8.64 -28.27 21.22
N GLY A 295 -8.18 -28.11 19.97
CA GLY A 295 -7.51 -26.94 19.46
C GLY A 295 -6.05 -26.78 19.90
N LYS A 296 -5.39 -27.85 20.33
CA LYS A 296 -3.94 -27.86 20.56
C LYS A 296 -3.21 -28.23 19.28
N ALA A 297 -2.05 -27.62 19.07
CA ALA A 297 -1.14 -28.05 18.02
C ALA A 297 -0.63 -29.47 18.33
N ALA A 298 -0.61 -30.32 17.31
CA ALA A 298 -0.16 -31.71 17.40
C ALA A 298 1.37 -31.85 17.30
N GLU A 299 2.05 -30.79 16.88
CA GLU A 299 3.47 -30.78 16.54
C GLU A 299 4.08 -29.39 16.75
N ASP A 300 5.40 -29.36 16.92
CA ASP A 300 6.17 -28.12 17.06
C ASP A 300 6.33 -27.41 15.70
N PHE A 301 6.33 -26.08 15.72
CA PHE A 301 6.63 -25.27 14.54
C PHE A 301 8.12 -24.88 14.48
N HIS A 302 8.85 -25.46 13.52
CA HIS A 302 10.28 -25.17 13.28
C HIS A 302 10.49 -24.47 11.94
N ALA A 303 10.97 -23.22 12.00
CA ALA A 303 11.34 -22.44 10.82
C ALA A 303 12.86 -22.31 10.66
N VAL A 304 13.31 -22.24 9.41
CA VAL A 304 14.71 -21.99 9.04
C VAL A 304 14.77 -20.71 8.22
N LEU A 305 15.66 -19.79 8.60
CA LEU A 305 15.80 -18.49 7.95
C LEU A 305 17.22 -18.32 7.39
N LEU A 306 17.34 -18.05 6.09
CA LEU A 306 18.63 -17.79 5.44
C LEU A 306 18.74 -16.29 5.14
N GLY A 307 19.68 -15.62 5.78
CA GLY A 307 19.83 -14.17 5.69
C GLY A 307 19.13 -13.43 6.84
N PHE A 308 19.90 -12.61 7.57
CA PHE A 308 19.47 -11.92 8.77
C PHE A 308 19.67 -10.39 8.71
N GLY A 309 19.58 -9.84 7.49
CA GLY A 309 19.45 -8.41 7.25
C GLY A 309 18.09 -7.86 7.71
N ARG A 310 17.73 -6.65 7.25
CA ARG A 310 16.46 -5.99 7.63
C ARG A 310 15.23 -6.85 7.33
N MET A 311 15.24 -7.56 6.20
CA MET A 311 14.13 -8.45 5.83
C MET A 311 14.05 -9.67 6.75
N GLY A 312 15.18 -10.37 6.96
CA GLY A 312 15.21 -11.53 7.86
C GLY A 312 14.74 -11.21 9.28
N ARG A 313 15.08 -10.02 9.80
CA ARG A 313 14.58 -9.54 11.10
C ARG A 313 13.07 -9.31 11.11
N ALA A 314 12.52 -8.68 10.07
CA ALA A 314 11.08 -8.47 9.94
C ALA A 314 10.32 -9.79 9.84
N VAL A 315 10.85 -10.74 9.07
CA VAL A 315 10.31 -12.11 8.95
C VAL A 315 10.37 -12.83 10.30
N LEU A 316 11.50 -12.81 11.01
CA LEU A 316 11.63 -13.45 12.32
C LEU A 316 10.60 -12.89 13.31
N ASN A 317 10.43 -11.56 13.35
CA ASN A 317 9.41 -10.93 14.18
C ASN A 317 8.02 -11.51 13.87
N GLN A 318 7.66 -11.60 12.59
CA GLN A 318 6.36 -12.13 12.18
C GLN A 318 6.20 -13.63 12.43
N LEU A 319 7.26 -14.44 12.30
CA LEU A 319 7.25 -15.85 12.68
C LEU A 319 6.99 -16.02 14.18
N VAL A 320 7.70 -15.25 15.02
CA VAL A 320 7.50 -15.30 16.47
C VAL A 320 6.07 -14.88 16.83
N LEU A 321 5.53 -13.83 16.19
CA LEU A 321 4.15 -13.38 16.43
C LEU A 321 3.08 -14.41 16.03
N ASN A 322 3.29 -15.15 14.93
CA ASN A 322 2.28 -16.01 14.33
C ASN A 322 2.52 -17.51 14.56
N GLY A 323 3.64 -17.90 15.17
CA GLY A 323 4.03 -19.29 15.42
C GLY A 323 3.76 -19.78 16.84
N GLN A 324 2.88 -19.09 17.59
CA GLN A 324 2.58 -19.41 18.99
C GLN A 324 1.29 -20.21 19.10
N PHE A 325 1.36 -21.45 19.58
CA PHE A 325 0.20 -22.31 19.76
C PHE A 325 0.31 -23.14 21.03
N THR A 326 -0.80 -23.33 21.72
CA THR A 326 -0.84 -24.30 22.84
C THR A 326 -0.56 -25.70 22.31
N GLY A 327 0.40 -26.41 22.91
CA GLY A 327 0.82 -27.74 22.45
C GLY A 327 2.04 -27.74 21.52
N SER A 328 2.49 -26.58 21.04
CA SER A 328 3.67 -26.42 20.17
C SER A 328 4.74 -25.57 20.83
N HIS A 329 6.01 -25.92 20.60
CA HIS A 329 7.16 -25.07 20.89
C HIS A 329 7.66 -24.39 19.60
N PHE A 330 7.73 -23.06 19.63
CA PHE A 330 8.30 -22.30 18.52
C PHE A 330 9.82 -22.44 18.49
N ARG A 331 10.37 -22.77 17.31
CA ARG A 331 11.81 -22.80 17.06
C ARG A 331 12.19 -22.11 15.75
N ALA A 332 13.28 -21.36 15.77
CA ALA A 332 13.88 -20.78 14.57
C ALA A 332 15.40 -20.99 14.52
N ASP A 333 15.91 -21.51 13.40
CA ASP A 333 17.35 -21.56 13.12
C ASP A 333 17.70 -20.57 12.00
N ILE A 334 18.64 -19.66 12.29
CA ILE A 334 19.00 -18.54 11.43
C ILE A 334 20.42 -18.72 10.90
N PHE A 335 20.55 -18.79 9.58
CA PHE A 335 21.82 -18.95 8.88
C PHE A 335 22.20 -17.63 8.20
N ASP A 336 23.18 -16.94 8.77
CA ASP A 336 23.75 -15.73 8.17
C ASP A 336 25.21 -15.56 8.64
N PRO A 337 26.18 -15.31 7.74
CA PRO A 337 27.58 -15.09 8.13
C PRO A 337 27.78 -13.93 9.12
N GLU A 338 26.89 -12.94 9.10
CA GLU A 338 26.90 -11.75 9.95
C GLU A 338 25.88 -11.83 11.09
N ALA A 339 25.11 -12.93 11.21
CA ALA A 339 24.05 -13.06 12.24
C ALA A 339 24.57 -12.89 13.68
N GLN A 340 25.81 -13.30 13.94
CA GLN A 340 26.42 -13.22 15.27
C GLN A 340 26.90 -11.80 15.64
N ASN A 341 26.97 -10.89 14.66
CA ASN A 341 27.44 -9.52 14.86
C ASN A 341 26.26 -8.55 15.00
N GLY A 342 25.53 -8.58 16.13
CA GLY A 342 24.43 -7.62 16.32
C GLY A 342 23.71 -7.60 17.67
N PHE A 343 23.12 -6.43 17.93
CA PHE A 343 22.26 -5.97 19.05
C PHE A 343 21.10 -6.91 19.46
N LEU A 344 20.79 -7.96 18.68
CA LEU A 344 19.64 -8.83 18.92
C LEU A 344 19.92 -10.02 19.86
N HIS A 345 21.19 -10.36 20.14
CA HIS A 345 21.50 -11.42 21.11
C HIS A 345 20.93 -11.15 22.51
N ASP A 346 20.83 -9.87 22.88
CA ASP A 346 20.25 -9.44 24.15
C ASP A 346 18.77 -9.05 24.07
N HIS A 347 18.13 -9.21 22.90
CA HIS A 347 16.73 -8.89 22.74
C HIS A 347 15.86 -9.87 23.54
N PRO A 348 14.82 -9.39 24.27
CA PRO A 348 13.99 -10.26 25.11
C PRO A 348 13.44 -11.50 24.39
N MET A 349 12.98 -11.36 23.14
CA MET A 349 12.48 -12.50 22.36
C MET A 349 13.50 -13.64 22.17
N VAL A 350 14.79 -13.33 22.01
CA VAL A 350 15.84 -14.34 21.76
C VAL A 350 16.15 -15.13 23.04
N ARG A 351 15.89 -14.54 24.21
CA ARG A 351 16.05 -15.21 25.50
C ARG A 351 14.85 -16.10 25.85
N GLU A 352 13.67 -15.74 25.35
CA GLU A 352 12.43 -16.47 25.64
C GLU A 352 12.20 -17.64 24.69
N TYR A 353 12.48 -17.47 23.39
CA TYR A 353 12.18 -18.47 22.37
C TYR A 353 13.44 -19.23 21.90
N ASP A 354 13.28 -20.45 21.38
CA ASP A 354 14.40 -21.25 20.83
C ASP A 354 14.84 -20.69 19.47
N ILE A 355 15.58 -19.58 19.51
CA ILE A 355 16.11 -18.87 18.34
C ILE A 355 17.62 -19.06 18.32
N ARG A 356 18.13 -19.77 17.31
CA ARG A 356 19.55 -20.11 17.19
C ARG A 356 20.19 -19.43 15.99
N PHE A 357 21.38 -18.90 16.20
CA PHE A 357 22.15 -18.19 15.18
C PHE A 357 23.36 -19.01 14.74
N HIS A 358 23.39 -19.35 13.45
CA HIS A 358 24.47 -20.05 12.78
C HIS A 358 25.24 -19.04 11.93
N GLY A 359 26.49 -18.76 12.31
CA GLY A 359 27.39 -17.80 11.64
C GLY A 359 27.93 -18.29 10.28
N VAL A 360 27.10 -18.97 9.49
CA VAL A 360 27.47 -19.55 8.20
C VAL A 360 26.40 -19.23 7.16
N SER A 361 26.79 -19.24 5.89
CA SER A 361 25.84 -19.05 4.78
C SER A 361 25.00 -20.31 4.54
N GLY A 362 23.77 -20.17 4.06
CA GLY A 362 22.95 -21.31 3.65
C GLY A 362 23.40 -22.02 2.36
N MET A 363 24.63 -21.76 1.87
CA MET A 363 25.22 -22.41 0.70
C MET A 363 26.50 -23.20 1.04
N VAL A 364 26.72 -23.51 2.32
CA VAL A 364 27.87 -24.31 2.75
C VAL A 364 27.42 -25.69 3.25
N ASP A 365 28.31 -26.68 3.22
CA ASP A 365 28.03 -28.06 3.65
C ASP A 365 27.45 -28.17 5.07
N ALA A 366 27.84 -27.24 5.96
CA ALA A 366 27.30 -27.18 7.32
C ALA A 366 25.77 -26.99 7.35
N PHE A 367 25.22 -26.22 6.41
CA PHE A 367 23.78 -26.01 6.30
C PHE A 367 23.06 -27.29 5.84
N TYR A 368 23.61 -28.01 4.84
CA TYR A 368 23.02 -29.26 4.36
C TYR A 368 23.16 -30.40 5.37
N THR A 369 24.24 -30.43 6.16
CA THR A 369 24.36 -31.32 7.31
C THR A 369 23.23 -31.07 8.32
N PHE A 370 22.96 -29.80 8.65
CA PHE A 370 21.84 -29.44 9.52
C PHE A 370 20.48 -29.85 8.91
N LEU A 371 20.26 -29.62 7.61
CA LEU A 371 19.03 -30.04 6.94
C LEU A 371 18.83 -31.56 7.05
N ALA A 372 19.87 -32.37 6.89
CA ALA A 372 19.80 -33.83 7.05
C ALA A 372 19.30 -34.25 8.44
N GLU A 373 19.72 -33.54 9.49
CA GLU A 373 19.35 -33.83 10.89
C GLU A 373 17.95 -33.30 11.27
N ALA A 374 17.50 -32.22 10.62
CA ALA A 374 16.28 -31.51 10.99
C ALA A 374 15.12 -31.68 10.00
N ARG A 375 15.33 -32.26 8.81
CA ARG A 375 14.37 -32.32 7.69
C ARG A 375 12.93 -32.64 8.09
N HIS A 376 12.71 -33.66 8.92
CA HIS A 376 11.37 -34.13 9.31
C HIS A 376 10.62 -33.18 10.25
N ARG A 377 11.32 -32.22 10.85
CA ARG A 377 10.77 -31.25 11.81
C ARG A 377 10.59 -29.86 11.19
N ILE A 378 11.36 -29.53 10.14
CA ILE A 378 11.27 -28.24 9.48
C ILE A 378 9.90 -28.14 8.80
N ARG A 379 9.22 -27.02 9.04
CA ARG A 379 7.92 -26.70 8.41
C ARG A 379 8.04 -25.61 7.37
N MET A 380 9.02 -24.72 7.53
CA MET A 380 9.20 -23.59 6.66
C MET A 380 10.67 -23.23 6.50
N ILE A 381 11.10 -22.97 5.27
CA ILE A 381 12.44 -22.43 4.94
C ILE A 381 12.23 -21.09 4.25
N ILE A 382 12.81 -20.02 4.79
CA ILE A 382 12.62 -18.66 4.28
C ILE A 382 13.95 -18.05 3.87
N LEU A 383 14.00 -17.50 2.66
CA LEU A 383 15.19 -16.95 2.03
C LEU A 383 15.11 -15.42 1.99
N CYS A 384 16.02 -14.78 2.71
CA CYS A 384 16.09 -13.35 2.99
C CYS A 384 17.50 -12.79 2.72
N THR A 385 18.20 -13.30 1.71
CA THR A 385 19.61 -12.95 1.45
C THR A 385 19.83 -11.53 0.92
N GLY A 386 18.74 -10.81 0.61
CA GLY A 386 18.76 -9.45 0.05
C GLY A 386 18.87 -9.37 -1.47
N SER A 387 19.03 -10.50 -2.16
CA SER A 387 18.97 -10.59 -3.64
C SER A 387 17.93 -11.61 -4.06
N ARG A 388 17.04 -11.22 -4.98
CA ARG A 388 16.02 -12.10 -5.57
C ARG A 388 16.68 -13.24 -6.35
N GLU A 389 17.76 -12.95 -7.06
CA GLU A 389 18.52 -13.92 -7.85
C GLU A 389 19.15 -14.97 -6.94
N LYS A 390 19.83 -14.55 -5.88
CA LYS A 390 20.46 -15.43 -4.91
C LYS A 390 19.44 -16.25 -4.12
N ASN A 391 18.34 -15.63 -3.71
CA ASN A 391 17.22 -16.36 -3.10
C ASN A 391 16.72 -17.46 -4.04
N ALA A 392 16.49 -17.16 -5.32
CA ALA A 392 15.97 -18.13 -6.29
C ALA A 392 16.96 -19.26 -6.60
N GLU A 393 18.27 -18.99 -6.58
CA GLU A 393 19.33 -20.00 -6.69
C GLU A 393 19.30 -20.96 -5.50
N ILE A 394 19.40 -20.44 -4.28
CA ILE A 394 19.36 -21.24 -3.05
C ILE A 394 18.07 -22.05 -2.96
N ALA A 395 16.95 -21.46 -3.36
CA ALA A 395 15.67 -22.14 -3.27
C ALA A 395 15.60 -23.37 -4.18
N ARG A 396 16.17 -23.30 -5.38
CA ARG A 396 16.27 -24.45 -6.30
C ARG A 396 17.21 -25.49 -5.72
N ASP A 397 18.38 -25.09 -5.24
CA ASP A 397 19.36 -26.02 -4.67
C ASP A 397 18.79 -26.78 -3.46
N VAL A 398 18.05 -26.08 -2.58
CA VAL A 398 17.39 -26.71 -1.43
C VAL A 398 16.27 -27.63 -1.88
N ALA A 399 15.43 -27.23 -2.84
CA ALA A 399 14.36 -28.06 -3.35
C ALA A 399 14.89 -29.35 -4.02
N ASP A 400 15.95 -29.22 -4.84
CA ASP A 400 16.60 -30.34 -5.53
C ASP A 400 17.35 -31.29 -4.58
N TRP A 401 17.75 -30.79 -3.40
CA TRP A 401 18.42 -31.60 -2.38
C TRP A 401 17.46 -32.55 -1.64
N TYR A 402 16.17 -32.19 -1.49
CA TYR A 402 15.19 -33.06 -0.84
C TYR A 402 14.89 -34.30 -1.70
N PRO A 403 14.77 -35.50 -1.10
CA PRO A 403 14.33 -36.68 -1.84
C PRO A 403 12.96 -36.50 -2.47
N TRP A 404 12.77 -37.03 -3.69
CA TRP A 404 11.52 -36.90 -4.45
C TRP A 404 10.30 -37.55 -3.78
N ASP A 405 10.52 -38.47 -2.85
CA ASP A 405 9.51 -39.21 -2.10
C ASP A 405 9.25 -38.63 -0.70
N GLU A 406 9.97 -37.59 -0.29
CA GLU A 406 9.78 -36.90 0.98
C GLU A 406 9.04 -35.56 0.81
N PRO A 407 8.17 -35.18 1.76
CA PRO A 407 7.52 -33.88 1.72
C PRO A 407 8.55 -32.77 1.91
N VAL A 408 8.66 -31.89 0.91
CA VAL A 408 9.50 -30.69 0.98
C VAL A 408 8.81 -29.65 1.87
N PRO A 409 9.51 -29.02 2.83
CA PRO A 409 8.93 -27.92 3.60
C PRO A 409 8.59 -26.75 2.68
N LEU A 410 7.69 -25.88 3.11
CA LEU A 410 7.36 -24.68 2.34
C LEU A 410 8.59 -23.77 2.21
N ILE A 411 9.02 -23.50 0.97
CA ILE A 411 10.16 -22.62 0.67
C ILE A 411 9.64 -21.24 0.23
N LEU A 412 9.95 -20.23 1.03
CA LEU A 412 9.55 -18.84 0.82
C LEU A 412 10.76 -17.96 0.50
N GLN A 413 10.55 -16.94 -0.32
CA GLN A 413 11.55 -15.92 -0.63
C GLN A 413 10.98 -14.55 -0.27
N ALA A 414 11.76 -13.73 0.42
CA ALA A 414 11.37 -12.37 0.78
C ALA A 414 12.42 -11.35 0.35
N THR A 415 11.96 -10.26 -0.25
CA THR A 415 12.73 -9.07 -0.61
C THR A 415 11.90 -7.83 -0.33
N PRO A 416 12.50 -6.62 -0.21
CA PRO A 416 11.72 -5.39 0.01
C PRO A 416 10.67 -5.12 -1.09
N GLU A 417 10.81 -5.75 -2.24
CA GLU A 417 9.91 -5.62 -3.39
C GLU A 417 8.68 -6.54 -3.28
N GLY A 418 8.76 -7.63 -2.52
CA GLY A 418 7.69 -8.62 -2.41
C GLY A 418 8.14 -9.97 -1.85
N CYS A 419 7.19 -10.90 -1.78
CA CYS A 419 7.41 -12.28 -1.38
C CYS A 419 6.97 -13.26 -2.48
N GLU A 420 7.69 -14.36 -2.59
CA GLU A 420 7.39 -15.46 -3.51
C GLU A 420 7.49 -16.79 -2.76
N TRP A 421 6.83 -17.81 -3.28
CA TRP A 421 7.00 -19.18 -2.79
C TRP A 421 7.32 -20.12 -3.95
N ILE A 422 7.89 -21.28 -3.60
CA ILE A 422 8.06 -22.39 -4.53
C ILE A 422 7.15 -23.52 -4.07
N ASP A 423 6.22 -23.92 -4.94
CA ASP A 423 5.47 -25.15 -4.79
C ASP A 423 6.32 -26.32 -5.30
N ALA A 424 6.60 -27.29 -4.44
CA ALA A 424 7.41 -28.47 -4.73
C ALA A 424 6.85 -29.33 -5.90
N GLN A 425 5.59 -29.11 -6.32
CA GLN A 425 5.00 -29.85 -7.44
C GLN A 425 4.78 -29.04 -8.72
N ARG A 426 4.93 -27.71 -8.72
CA ARG A 426 4.71 -26.86 -9.91
C ARG A 426 5.60 -25.61 -9.85
N HIS A 427 6.35 -25.38 -10.93
CA HIS A 427 7.17 -24.19 -11.22
C HIS A 427 6.36 -22.88 -11.32
N ASP A 428 5.30 -22.68 -10.55
CA ASP A 428 4.51 -21.46 -10.65
C ASP A 428 4.96 -20.45 -9.59
N ARG A 429 5.46 -19.32 -10.10
CA ARG A 429 6.00 -18.20 -9.34
C ARG A 429 4.94 -17.12 -9.35
N GLN A 430 4.20 -16.96 -8.26
CA GLN A 430 3.28 -15.84 -8.14
C GLN A 430 3.90 -14.73 -7.28
N ASP A 431 3.94 -13.53 -7.86
CA ASP A 431 4.41 -12.28 -7.25
C ASP A 431 3.21 -11.33 -7.18
N PRO A 432 2.34 -11.45 -6.16
CA PRO A 432 1.32 -10.45 -5.94
C PRO A 432 2.00 -9.17 -5.42
N ALA A 433 2.12 -8.17 -6.28
CA ALA A 433 2.79 -6.91 -5.97
C ALA A 433 2.31 -6.31 -4.63
N LEU A 434 3.26 -5.97 -3.74
CA LEU A 434 3.01 -5.49 -2.36
C LEU A 434 2.06 -4.28 -2.26
N PHE A 435 1.97 -3.49 -3.33
CA PHE A 435 1.19 -2.25 -3.39
C PHE A 435 -0.07 -2.38 -4.27
N GLU A 436 -0.41 -3.59 -4.71
CA GLU A 436 -1.64 -3.88 -5.47
C GLU A 436 -2.66 -4.63 -4.59
N GLY A 437 -3.96 -4.32 -4.76
CA GLY A 437 -5.06 -5.01 -4.09
C GLY A 437 -5.17 -4.76 -2.57
N ASP A 438 -5.55 -5.81 -1.82
CA ASP A 438 -5.84 -5.77 -0.38
C ASP A 438 -4.60 -5.81 0.53
N ALA A 439 -3.39 -5.74 -0.04
CA ALA A 439 -2.13 -5.69 0.71
C ALA A 439 -2.05 -4.47 1.65
N LEU A 440 -2.68 -3.36 1.26
CA LEU A 440 -2.87 -2.17 2.07
C LEU A 440 -4.36 -1.91 2.35
N ASP A 441 -5.22 -2.94 2.42
CA ASP A 441 -6.60 -2.78 2.90
C ASP A 441 -6.63 -2.53 4.41
N LEU A 442 -6.23 -1.33 4.76
CA LEU A 442 -6.18 -0.84 6.12
C LEU A 442 -7.59 -0.54 6.65
N GLU A 443 -8.60 -0.39 5.79
CA GLU A 443 -9.99 -0.18 6.25
C GLU A 443 -10.52 -1.45 6.90
N SER A 444 -10.40 -2.58 6.22
CA SER A 444 -10.77 -3.88 6.78
C SER A 444 -9.98 -4.21 8.05
N MET A 445 -8.68 -3.93 8.06
CA MET A 445 -7.80 -4.24 9.18
C MET A 445 -8.03 -3.34 10.40
N ASP A 446 -8.16 -2.01 10.21
CA ASP A 446 -8.46 -1.11 11.32
C ASP A 446 -9.86 -1.37 11.89
N ALA A 447 -10.84 -1.77 11.05
CA ALA A 447 -12.17 -2.17 11.53
C ALA A 447 -12.07 -3.37 12.47
N MET A 448 -11.33 -4.42 12.10
CA MET A 448 -11.11 -5.58 12.96
C MET A 448 -10.38 -5.21 14.26
N ALA A 449 -9.28 -4.47 14.16
CA ALA A 449 -8.47 -4.08 15.31
C ALA A 449 -9.21 -3.14 16.27
N MET A 450 -10.15 -2.34 15.76
CA MET A 450 -11.00 -1.46 16.58
C MET A 450 -11.94 -2.27 17.48
N GLU A 451 -12.53 -3.36 16.98
CA GLU A 451 -13.36 -4.26 17.80
C GLU A 451 -12.52 -4.96 18.89
N VAL A 452 -11.32 -5.43 18.55
CA VAL A 452 -10.37 -5.97 19.54
C VAL A 452 -10.03 -4.93 20.60
N ASN A 453 -9.74 -3.69 20.19
CA ASN A 453 -9.41 -2.61 21.11
C ASN A 453 -10.58 -2.28 22.05
N GLN A 454 -11.81 -2.29 21.53
CA GLN A 454 -13.00 -2.00 22.32
C GLN A 454 -13.15 -2.96 23.49
N VAL A 455 -12.79 -4.23 23.33
CA VAL A 455 -12.88 -5.25 24.38
C VAL A 455 -11.92 -4.92 25.53
N TYR A 456 -10.68 -4.58 25.22
CA TYR A 456 -9.72 -4.11 26.23
C TYR A 456 -10.22 -2.83 26.94
N CYS A 457 -10.83 -1.90 26.22
CA CYS A 457 -11.32 -0.65 26.77
C CYS A 457 -12.56 -0.85 27.67
N VAL A 458 -13.53 -1.69 27.27
CA VAL A 458 -14.73 -1.99 28.07
C VAL A 458 -14.36 -2.75 29.34
N GLN A 459 -13.43 -3.71 29.25
CA GLN A 459 -12.87 -4.39 30.43
C GLN A 459 -12.18 -3.40 31.38
N GLY A 460 -11.51 -2.38 30.83
CA GLY A 460 -10.95 -1.27 31.57
C GLY A 460 -11.97 -0.24 32.09
N GLY A 461 -13.27 -0.48 31.89
CA GLY A 461 -14.36 0.39 32.35
C GLY A 461 -14.65 1.60 31.47
N SER A 462 -14.16 1.64 30.22
CA SER A 462 -14.44 2.76 29.31
C SER A 462 -15.91 2.76 28.86
N PRO A 463 -16.63 3.88 29.03
CA PRO A 463 -18.01 4.02 28.53
C PRO A 463 -18.06 4.47 27.06
N LEU A 464 -16.90 4.69 26.42
CA LEU A 464 -16.82 5.24 25.08
C LEU A 464 -17.11 4.19 24.01
N SER A 465 -17.50 4.67 22.83
CA SER A 465 -17.66 3.82 21.64
C SER A 465 -16.32 3.26 21.14
N ALA A 466 -16.36 2.18 20.36
CA ALA A 466 -15.18 1.56 19.73
C ALA A 466 -14.34 2.58 18.96
N ARG A 467 -14.99 3.47 18.21
CA ARG A 467 -14.32 4.52 17.44
C ARG A 467 -13.63 5.55 18.32
N GLU A 468 -14.27 5.99 19.39
CA GLU A 468 -13.69 6.98 20.31
C GLU A 468 -12.50 6.37 21.07
N ASN A 469 -12.61 5.12 21.51
CA ASN A 469 -11.52 4.38 22.14
C ASN A 469 -10.35 4.22 21.16
N TRP A 470 -10.61 3.81 19.91
CA TRP A 470 -9.57 3.65 18.89
C TRP A 470 -8.79 4.94 18.60
N GLN A 471 -9.50 6.08 18.55
CA GLN A 471 -8.89 7.39 18.33
C GLN A 471 -7.96 7.79 19.48
N ARG A 472 -8.36 7.50 20.73
CA ARG A 472 -7.59 7.80 21.94
C ARG A 472 -6.53 6.77 22.27
N CYS A 473 -6.58 5.60 21.62
CA CYS A 473 -5.64 4.52 21.82
C CYS A 473 -4.21 4.98 21.49
N ASP A 474 -3.20 4.50 22.19
CA ASP A 474 -1.81 4.77 21.83
C ASP A 474 -1.37 3.86 20.67
N TYR A 475 -0.25 4.21 20.03
CA TYR A 475 0.24 3.45 18.88
C TYR A 475 0.56 2.00 19.20
N PHE A 476 1.18 1.73 20.35
CA PHE A 476 1.58 0.39 20.76
C PHE A 476 0.34 -0.50 20.98
N SER A 477 -0.66 0.01 21.68
CA SER A 477 -1.91 -0.71 21.93
C SER A 477 -2.71 -0.97 20.64
N ARG A 478 -2.66 -0.06 19.65
CA ARG A 478 -3.21 -0.32 18.31
C ARG A 478 -2.47 -1.44 17.58
N GLN A 479 -1.14 -1.45 17.63
CA GLN A 479 -0.35 -2.52 17.01
C GLN A 479 -0.65 -3.87 17.68
N SER A 480 -0.86 -3.90 18.99
CA SER A 480 -1.27 -5.11 19.71
C SER A 480 -2.64 -5.61 19.23
N SER A 481 -3.59 -4.69 19.06
CA SER A 481 -4.95 -5.02 18.58
C SER A 481 -4.94 -5.50 17.12
N ARG A 482 -4.10 -4.91 16.26
CA ARG A 482 -3.89 -5.36 14.87
C ARG A 482 -3.24 -6.73 14.81
N ALA A 483 -2.25 -7.00 15.67
CA ALA A 483 -1.58 -8.30 15.74
C ALA A 483 -2.55 -9.40 16.21
N CYS A 484 -3.49 -9.10 17.12
CA CYS A 484 -4.56 -10.03 17.48
C CYS A 484 -5.51 -10.27 16.31
N ALA A 485 -5.94 -9.21 15.62
CA ALA A 485 -6.81 -9.32 14.44
C ALA A 485 -6.19 -10.15 13.30
N ASP A 486 -4.88 -10.00 13.04
CA ASP A 486 -4.17 -10.81 12.04
C ASP A 486 -4.09 -12.29 12.40
N PHE A 487 -4.15 -12.61 13.68
CA PHE A 487 -4.00 -13.96 14.19
C PHE A 487 -5.32 -14.75 14.21
N PHE A 488 -6.47 -14.11 13.98
CA PHE A 488 -7.76 -14.80 13.96
C PHE A 488 -7.90 -15.95 12.94
N PRO A 489 -7.31 -15.90 11.73
CA PRO A 489 -7.25 -17.08 10.87
C PRO A 489 -6.61 -18.29 11.55
N ALA A 490 -5.57 -18.08 12.36
CA ALA A 490 -4.92 -19.14 13.12
C ALA A 490 -5.83 -19.68 14.24
N MET A 491 -6.61 -18.82 14.89
CA MET A 491 -7.63 -19.24 15.87
C MET A 491 -8.75 -20.07 15.24
N LEU A 492 -9.24 -19.67 14.06
CA LEU A 492 -10.22 -20.43 13.29
C LEU A 492 -9.68 -21.81 12.93
N ARG A 493 -8.44 -21.87 12.43
CA ARG A 493 -7.76 -23.12 12.08
C ARG A 493 -7.61 -24.03 13.29
N ALA A 494 -7.13 -23.51 14.42
CA ALA A 494 -7.01 -24.26 15.66
C ALA A 494 -8.37 -24.76 16.18
N ALA A 495 -9.44 -23.99 16.01
CA ALA A 495 -10.79 -24.40 16.37
C ALA A 495 -11.42 -25.42 15.39
N GLY A 496 -10.79 -25.69 14.25
CA GLY A 496 -11.39 -26.50 13.17
C GLY A 496 -12.63 -25.84 12.55
N LYS A 497 -12.67 -24.50 12.50
CA LYS A 497 -13.79 -23.70 12.00
C LYS A 497 -13.41 -22.84 10.80
N THR A 498 -14.40 -22.58 9.96
CA THR A 498 -14.34 -21.62 8.84
C THR A 498 -14.92 -20.26 9.25
N GLU A 499 -14.64 -19.22 8.45
CA GLU A 499 -15.21 -17.89 8.65
C GLU A 499 -16.74 -17.93 8.54
N GLU A 500 -17.25 -18.71 7.59
CA GLU A 500 -18.69 -18.87 7.30
C GLU A 500 -19.44 -19.54 8.45
N GLU A 501 -18.89 -20.60 9.05
CA GLU A 501 -19.50 -21.29 10.21
C GLU A 501 -19.61 -20.35 11.41
N VAL A 502 -18.56 -19.59 11.70
CA VAL A 502 -18.58 -18.61 12.80
C VAL A 502 -19.61 -17.53 12.55
N LEU A 503 -19.69 -17.01 11.32
CA LEU A 503 -20.69 -16.00 10.95
C LEU A 503 -22.13 -16.55 10.99
N ALA A 504 -22.31 -17.85 10.73
CA ALA A 504 -23.59 -18.56 10.83
C ALA A 504 -24.03 -18.84 12.28
N GLY A 505 -23.17 -18.57 13.27
CA GLY A 505 -23.49 -18.69 14.70
C GLY A 505 -22.81 -19.85 15.41
N GLU A 506 -21.86 -20.55 14.78
CA GLU A 506 -21.08 -21.62 15.42
C GLU A 506 -19.93 -21.07 16.29
N TRP A 507 -20.20 -20.00 17.03
CA TRP A 507 -19.29 -19.33 17.94
C TRP A 507 -20.10 -18.68 19.07
N PRO A 508 -19.68 -18.75 20.35
CA PRO A 508 -18.34 -19.06 20.83
C PRO A 508 -18.02 -20.56 21.01
N PRO A 509 -16.72 -20.93 21.02
CA PRO A 509 -16.30 -22.23 21.50
C PRO A 509 -16.51 -22.32 23.02
N GLU A 510 -16.62 -23.54 23.52
CA GLU A 510 -16.80 -23.84 24.95
C GLU A 510 -15.79 -24.91 25.42
N GLY A 511 -15.71 -25.11 26.73
CA GLY A 511 -14.90 -26.17 27.33
C GLY A 511 -13.40 -26.04 27.02
N GLU A 512 -12.75 -27.18 26.76
CA GLU A 512 -11.29 -27.23 26.55
C GLU A 512 -10.83 -26.46 25.31
N ILE A 513 -11.65 -26.40 24.25
CA ILE A 513 -11.32 -25.63 23.05
C ILE A 513 -11.16 -24.15 23.41
N LEU A 514 -12.12 -23.57 24.15
CA LEU A 514 -12.01 -22.17 24.57
C LEU A 514 -10.76 -21.94 25.43
N GLU A 515 -10.45 -22.84 26.36
CA GLU A 515 -9.27 -22.71 27.23
C GLU A 515 -7.96 -22.79 26.44
N ASN A 516 -7.84 -23.69 25.47
CA ASN A 516 -6.64 -23.83 24.64
C ASN A 516 -6.48 -22.66 23.65
N LEU A 517 -7.57 -22.12 23.12
CA LEU A 517 -7.53 -20.91 22.31
C LEU A 517 -7.14 -19.69 23.17
N ALA A 518 -7.64 -19.58 24.41
CA ALA A 518 -7.26 -18.50 25.32
C ALA A 518 -5.78 -18.59 25.74
N ARG A 519 -5.27 -19.80 26.02
CA ARG A 519 -3.83 -20.04 26.23
C ARG A 519 -2.99 -19.62 25.01
N THR A 520 -3.48 -19.95 23.81
CA THR A 520 -2.84 -19.55 22.55
C THR A 520 -2.82 -18.03 22.39
N GLU A 521 -3.91 -17.35 22.73
CA GLU A 521 -3.97 -15.88 22.71
C GLU A 521 -2.97 -15.27 23.70
N HIS A 522 -2.84 -15.84 24.90
CA HIS A 522 -1.83 -15.40 25.87
C HIS A 522 -0.40 -15.55 25.34
N LEU A 523 -0.09 -16.69 24.69
CA LEU A 523 1.22 -16.91 24.07
C LEU A 523 1.49 -15.92 22.94
N ARG A 524 0.52 -15.68 22.05
CA ARG A 524 0.60 -14.68 20.97
C ARG A 524 0.77 -13.26 21.53
N TRP A 525 0.04 -12.92 22.59
CA TRP A 525 0.16 -11.63 23.25
C TRP A 525 1.54 -11.46 23.90
N CYS A 526 2.08 -12.50 24.55
CA CYS A 526 3.44 -12.52 25.08
C CYS A 526 4.46 -12.30 23.96
N ALA A 527 4.34 -13.03 22.84
CA ALA A 527 5.20 -12.85 21.66
C ALA A 527 5.17 -11.41 21.16
N PHE A 528 3.99 -10.77 21.12
CA PHE A 528 3.87 -9.37 20.74
C PHE A 528 4.68 -8.44 21.65
N GLN A 529 4.61 -8.63 22.97
CA GLN A 529 5.38 -7.83 23.92
C GLN A 529 6.89 -8.07 23.73
N TYR A 530 7.32 -9.33 23.67
CA TYR A 530 8.73 -9.70 23.51
C TYR A 530 9.34 -9.18 22.21
N VAL A 531 8.62 -9.27 21.08
CA VAL A 531 9.06 -8.74 19.78
C VAL A 531 9.24 -7.23 19.82
N ASN A 532 8.43 -6.52 20.61
CA ASN A 532 8.58 -5.07 20.80
C ASN A 532 9.54 -4.69 21.95
N GLY A 533 10.31 -5.66 22.45
CA GLY A 533 11.39 -5.45 23.42
C GLY A 533 10.90 -5.27 24.85
N TYR A 534 9.68 -5.72 25.18
CA TYR A 534 9.29 -5.87 26.57
C TYR A 534 9.91 -7.13 27.17
N ALA A 535 10.18 -7.10 28.47
CA ALA A 535 10.64 -8.23 29.24
C ALA A 535 9.73 -8.48 30.45
N SER A 536 9.79 -9.71 30.98
CA SER A 536 9.06 -10.07 32.19
C SER A 536 9.49 -9.21 33.38
N MET A 537 8.51 -8.79 34.18
CA MET A 537 8.76 -8.00 35.38
C MET A 537 9.15 -8.93 36.54
N LEU A 538 10.34 -8.72 37.10
CA LEU A 538 10.78 -9.46 38.28
C LEU A 538 9.86 -9.19 39.49
N PRO A 539 9.60 -10.18 40.36
CA PRO A 539 8.74 -10.02 41.53
C PRO A 539 9.11 -8.84 42.43
N GLU A 540 10.41 -8.58 42.62
CA GLU A 540 10.91 -7.50 43.46
C GLU A 540 10.57 -6.12 42.88
N ILE A 541 10.64 -5.98 41.55
CA ILE A 541 10.25 -4.75 40.85
C ILE A 541 8.74 -4.52 40.97
N TRP A 542 7.96 -5.60 40.85
CA TRP A 542 6.51 -5.53 41.02
C TRP A 542 6.14 -5.07 42.44
N GLU A 543 6.77 -5.63 43.48
CA GLU A 543 6.51 -5.22 44.88
C GLU A 543 6.88 -3.76 45.14
N GLN A 544 7.98 -3.26 44.55
CA GLN A 544 8.33 -1.83 44.63
C GLN A 544 7.25 -0.94 44.00
N ARG A 545 6.70 -1.35 42.85
CA ARG A 545 5.61 -0.62 42.18
C ARG A 545 4.31 -0.69 42.98
N ALA A 546 4.01 -1.84 43.58
CA ALA A 546 2.86 -2.04 44.46
C ALA A 546 2.95 -1.16 45.73
N ALA A 547 4.12 -1.07 46.35
CA ALA A 547 4.36 -0.18 47.50
C ALA A 547 4.10 1.29 47.13
N ARG A 548 4.67 1.76 46.01
CA ARG A 548 4.42 3.12 45.49
C ARG A 548 2.93 3.41 45.25
N TYR A 549 2.19 2.42 44.75
CA TYR A 549 0.75 2.54 44.54
C TYR A 549 0.00 2.69 45.88
N ARG A 550 0.35 1.88 46.89
CA ARG A 550 -0.26 1.94 48.25
C ARG A 550 0.03 3.26 48.97
N GLU A 551 1.25 3.78 48.82
CA GLU A 551 1.66 5.07 49.39
C GLU A 551 0.92 6.27 48.79
N GLY A 552 0.15 6.06 47.72
CA GLY A 552 -0.68 7.10 47.10
C GLY A 552 0.11 8.14 46.31
N ALA A 553 1.41 7.90 46.08
CA ALA A 553 2.28 8.80 45.35
C ALA A 553 1.79 9.03 43.91
N GLU A 554 1.25 7.99 43.26
CA GLU A 554 0.65 8.05 41.92
C GLU A 554 -0.46 6.98 41.81
N LYS A 555 -1.75 7.37 41.86
CA LYS A 555 -2.87 6.41 41.75
C LYS A 555 -3.31 6.06 40.32
N ASN A 556 -2.66 6.64 39.31
CA ASN A 556 -3.13 6.59 37.92
C ASN A 556 -2.26 5.72 37.01
N PHE A 557 -1.52 4.74 37.55
CA PHE A 557 -0.72 3.82 36.74
C PHE A 557 -1.04 2.35 37.05
N ARG A 558 -0.84 1.50 36.04
CA ARG A 558 -1.02 0.05 36.17
C ARG A 558 0.23 -0.58 36.79
N ILE A 559 0.07 -1.23 37.95
CA ILE A 559 1.20 -1.81 38.71
C ILE A 559 1.96 -2.83 37.84
N SER A 560 1.21 -3.69 37.15
CA SER A 560 1.71 -4.76 36.29
C SER A 560 2.45 -4.29 35.03
N ARG A 561 2.38 -3.03 34.63
CA ARG A 561 2.98 -2.54 33.38
C ARG A 561 3.87 -1.32 33.60
N ASP A 562 5.11 -1.39 33.12
CA ASP A 562 6.09 -0.28 33.12
C ASP A 562 6.52 0.03 31.67
N PRO A 563 5.86 0.97 30.98
CA PRO A 563 6.17 1.29 29.59
C PRO A 563 7.58 1.87 29.40
N ASP A 564 8.07 2.66 30.37
CA ASP A 564 9.36 3.35 30.27
C ASP A 564 10.53 2.37 30.31
N ARG A 565 10.44 1.37 31.19
CA ARG A 565 11.43 0.29 31.28
C ARG A 565 11.10 -0.91 30.40
N ARG A 566 9.98 -0.87 29.66
CA ARG A 566 9.41 -1.98 28.88
C ARG A 566 9.30 -3.27 29.71
N LEU A 567 8.73 -3.19 30.90
CA LEU A 567 8.48 -4.36 31.75
C LEU A 567 6.98 -4.66 31.84
N GLN A 568 6.65 -5.95 31.83
CA GLN A 568 5.26 -6.41 31.90
C GLN A 568 5.18 -7.67 32.78
N ALA A 569 4.36 -7.60 33.83
CA ALA A 569 4.23 -8.68 34.81
C ALA A 569 3.45 -9.89 34.28
N CYS A 570 2.63 -9.69 33.24
CA CYS A 570 1.86 -10.77 32.63
C CYS A 570 2.70 -11.64 31.67
N LEU A 571 3.98 -11.31 31.44
CA LEU A 571 4.89 -12.15 30.67
C LEU A 571 5.39 -13.30 31.55
N ILE A 572 4.45 -14.19 31.88
CA ILE A 572 4.61 -15.36 32.74
C ILE A 572 3.78 -16.51 32.16
N PRO A 573 4.04 -17.77 32.56
CA PRO A 573 3.25 -18.91 32.11
C PRO A 573 1.76 -18.77 32.46
N TRP A 574 0.89 -19.34 31.62
CA TRP A 574 -0.58 -19.29 31.79
C TRP A 574 -1.04 -19.66 33.20
N GLU A 575 -0.46 -20.70 33.79
CA GLU A 575 -0.87 -21.19 35.11
C GLU A 575 -0.55 -20.22 36.26
N ALA A 576 0.36 -19.25 36.05
CA ALA A 576 0.73 -18.25 37.06
C ALA A 576 -0.12 -16.97 37.00
N LEU A 577 -1.02 -16.83 36.02
CA LEU A 577 -1.84 -15.62 35.84
C LEU A 577 -2.86 -15.42 36.97
N ASP A 578 -3.43 -16.49 37.53
CA ASP A 578 -4.43 -16.40 38.60
C ASP A 578 -3.82 -15.82 39.88
N ASP A 579 -2.60 -16.24 40.22
CA ASP A 579 -1.83 -15.71 41.35
C ASP A 579 -1.49 -14.23 41.16
N LEU A 580 -1.09 -13.83 39.94
CA LEU A 580 -0.83 -12.43 39.62
C LEU A 580 -2.11 -11.58 39.75
N SER A 581 -3.24 -12.07 39.22
CA SER A 581 -4.55 -11.45 39.36
C SER A 581 -4.93 -11.25 40.83
N ALA A 582 -4.80 -12.30 41.66
CA ALA A 582 -5.09 -12.23 43.08
C ALA A 582 -4.19 -11.20 43.80
N ARG A 583 -2.88 -11.20 43.51
CA ARG A 583 -1.92 -10.24 44.07
C ARG A 583 -2.25 -8.80 43.68
N GLU A 584 -2.55 -8.53 42.41
CA GLU A 584 -2.88 -7.18 41.96
C GLU A 584 -4.21 -6.68 42.54
N ASN A 585 -5.22 -7.54 42.61
CA ASN A 585 -6.52 -7.20 43.21
C ASN A 585 -6.41 -6.95 44.71
N ALA A 586 -5.55 -7.69 45.43
CA ALA A 586 -5.29 -7.44 46.84
C ALA A 586 -4.66 -6.06 47.11
N VAL A 587 -3.94 -5.49 46.14
CA VAL A 587 -3.32 -4.16 46.25
C VAL A 587 -4.25 -3.05 45.77
N THR A 588 -4.92 -3.27 44.65
CA THR A 588 -5.71 -2.23 43.97
C THR A 588 -7.16 -2.17 44.44
N GLY A 589 -7.69 -3.24 45.07
CA GLY A 589 -9.12 -3.42 45.30
C GLY A 589 -9.92 -3.64 44.00
N GLY A 590 -9.23 -3.86 42.88
CA GLY A 590 -9.80 -4.08 41.56
C GLY A 590 -10.36 -5.49 41.37
N ARG A 591 -10.74 -5.78 40.11
CA ARG A 591 -11.25 -7.09 39.66
C ARG A 591 -10.59 -7.51 38.36
N VAL A 592 -9.26 -7.41 38.31
CA VAL A 592 -8.46 -7.83 37.16
C VAL A 592 -8.41 -9.35 37.11
N ASP A 593 -8.82 -9.91 35.97
CA ASP A 593 -8.74 -11.34 35.67
C ASP A 593 -8.03 -11.51 34.33
N TYR A 594 -6.73 -11.86 34.37
CA TYR A 594 -5.89 -11.94 33.18
C TYR A 594 -6.35 -13.05 32.24
N LYS A 595 -6.66 -14.25 32.74
CA LYS A 595 -7.15 -15.34 31.90
C LYS A 595 -8.48 -14.99 31.25
N GLN A 596 -9.38 -14.33 31.97
CA GLN A 596 -10.65 -13.89 31.39
C GLN A 596 -10.45 -12.81 30.31
N MET A 597 -9.42 -11.98 30.42
CA MET A 597 -9.08 -11.03 29.34
C MET A 597 -8.74 -11.76 28.04
N ASP A 598 -7.92 -12.83 28.11
CA ASP A 598 -7.57 -13.63 26.94
C ASP A 598 -8.76 -14.43 26.39
N ARG A 599 -9.60 -15.01 27.26
CA ARG A 599 -10.86 -15.65 26.84
C ARG A 599 -11.74 -14.67 26.08
N ASN A 600 -11.92 -13.45 26.58
CA ASN A 600 -12.75 -12.45 25.91
C ASN A 600 -12.21 -12.08 24.52
N ASN A 601 -10.89 -12.04 24.32
CA ASN A 601 -10.29 -11.80 23.00
C ASN A 601 -10.56 -12.94 22.01
N VAL A 602 -10.72 -14.18 22.49
CA VAL A 602 -11.18 -15.30 21.66
C VAL A 602 -12.68 -15.14 21.34
N LEU A 603 -13.50 -14.84 22.35
CA LEU A 603 -14.96 -14.77 22.20
C LEU A 603 -15.44 -13.71 21.19
N ILE A 604 -14.67 -12.64 21.00
CA ILE A 604 -15.03 -11.51 20.12
C ILE A 604 -14.83 -11.79 18.62
N LEU A 605 -14.22 -12.93 18.27
CA LEU A 605 -13.87 -13.27 16.89
C LEU A 605 -15.07 -13.11 15.93
N SER A 606 -16.26 -13.56 16.33
CA SER A 606 -17.48 -13.39 15.53
C SER A 606 -17.84 -11.93 15.23
N GLN A 607 -17.63 -11.01 16.18
CA GLN A 607 -17.88 -9.57 16.01
C GLN A 607 -16.85 -8.95 15.07
N VAL A 608 -15.58 -9.37 15.21
CA VAL A 608 -14.48 -8.92 14.36
C VAL A 608 -14.71 -9.30 12.90
N LEU A 609 -15.11 -10.55 12.63
CA LEU A 609 -15.41 -11.01 11.28
C LEU A 609 -16.58 -10.24 10.64
N ARG A 610 -17.61 -9.91 11.43
CA ARG A 610 -18.72 -9.06 10.95
C ARG A 610 -18.25 -7.65 10.59
N ALA A 611 -17.46 -7.01 11.46
CA ALA A 611 -16.90 -5.68 11.18
C ALA A 611 -16.02 -5.68 9.92
N ARG A 612 -15.25 -6.75 9.69
CA ARG A 612 -14.46 -6.95 8.46
C ARG A 612 -15.33 -6.96 7.21
N ARG A 613 -16.42 -7.74 7.24
CA ARG A 613 -17.36 -7.88 6.11
C ARG A 613 -18.07 -6.56 5.81
N GLU A 614 -18.55 -5.87 6.83
CA GLU A 614 -19.18 -4.55 6.71
C GLU A 614 -18.22 -3.51 6.11
N ALA A 615 -16.95 -3.53 6.51
CA ALA A 615 -15.93 -2.63 5.94
C ALA A 615 -15.71 -2.90 4.45
N LYS A 616 -15.63 -4.16 4.03
CA LYS A 616 -15.47 -4.54 2.62
C LYS A 616 -16.68 -4.16 1.77
N GLU A 617 -17.89 -4.43 2.26
CA GLU A 617 -19.14 -4.09 1.56
C GLU A 617 -19.37 -2.56 1.49
N GLY A 618 -18.97 -1.82 2.54
CA GLY A 618 -19.02 -0.36 2.58
C GLY A 618 -18.03 0.32 1.61
N SER A 619 -16.87 -0.28 1.39
CA SER A 619 -15.86 0.20 0.44
C SER A 619 -16.26 -0.04 -1.03
N ALA A 620 -17.10 -1.05 -1.31
CA ALA A 620 -17.59 -1.36 -2.65
C ALA A 620 -18.77 -0.49 -3.11
N ASN A 621 -19.53 0.10 -2.17
CA ASN A 621 -20.76 0.85 -2.44
C ASN A 621 -20.62 2.38 -2.35
N GLY A 622 -19.44 2.91 -2.02
CA GLY A 622 -19.16 4.35 -1.87
C GLY A 622 -18.22 4.88 -2.94
#